data_AF-A0A811XW28-F1
#
_entry.id   AF-A0A811XW28-F1
#
_cell.length_a   1.000
_cell.length_b   1.000
_cell.length_c   1.000
_cell.angle_alpha   90.00
_cell.angle_beta   90.00
_cell.angle_gamma   90.00
#
_symmetry.space_group_name_H-M   'P 1'
#
loop_
_entity.id
_entity.type
_entity.pdbx_description
1 polymer ?
#
loop_
_entity_poly.entity_id
_entity_poly.type
_entity_poly.pdbx_seq_one_letter_code
_entity_poly.pdbx_strand_id
1 'polypeptide(L)'
;MERNDIIDFKALEKELQAALTADEKYKRENAAKLRAVEQKVASYEEFRGIVLASHLKPLERKDKIGGKRTVPWNCHTTQRGTSQDETTEITQVKTLFQPETSAEFYRDWRRYLRSGPERYQALLQLGGPKLGHLFQTDVGFGLLGELLVALADHVRPVDRLVVLGILRSLAGTGRFTLNLSLLSHAERESCRVLFQKLQAMSAPRSTKGGFSQAEWGLEEQPGVLQDEERLLQELLGVYRMD
;
A
#
# COMPACT_ATOMS: atom_id res chain seq x y z
N MET A 1 -78.32 -17.68 -44.58
CA MET A 1 -78.22 -16.46 -43.74
C MET A 1 -76.81 -16.45 -43.20
N GLU A 2 -75.89 -15.86 -43.96
CA GLU A 2 -74.46 -15.81 -43.60
C GLU A 2 -74.27 -14.59 -42.69
N ARG A 3 -73.99 -14.83 -41.41
CA ARG A 3 -73.58 -13.78 -40.49
C ARG A 3 -72.13 -13.46 -40.85
N ASN A 4 -71.92 -12.29 -41.43
CA ASN A 4 -70.58 -11.70 -41.50
C ASN A 4 -70.14 -11.41 -40.06
N ASP A 5 -69.34 -12.32 -39.51
CA ASP A 5 -68.66 -12.13 -38.24
C ASP A 5 -67.67 -10.97 -38.42
N ILE A 6 -68.09 -9.78 -37.98
CA ILE A 6 -67.25 -8.59 -37.98
C ILE A 6 -66.10 -8.86 -37.01
N ILE A 7 -64.91 -9.15 -37.54
CA ILE A 7 -63.70 -9.42 -36.76
C ILE A 7 -63.36 -8.17 -35.94
N ASP A 8 -63.34 -8.33 -34.62
CA ASP A 8 -62.91 -7.26 -33.70
C ASP A 8 -61.38 -7.23 -33.63
N PHE A 9 -60.77 -6.38 -34.46
CA PHE A 9 -59.32 -6.18 -34.50
C PHE A 9 -58.74 -5.72 -33.16
N LYS A 10 -59.51 -5.01 -32.32
CA LYS A 10 -59.03 -4.55 -31.01
C LYS A 10 -58.96 -5.69 -30.01
N ALA A 11 -59.92 -6.61 -30.05
CA ALA A 11 -59.89 -7.82 -29.23
C ALA A 11 -58.69 -8.70 -29.61
N LEU A 12 -58.44 -8.86 -30.92
CA LEU A 12 -57.31 -9.64 -31.43
C LEU A 12 -55.96 -9.02 -31.07
N GLU A 13 -55.82 -7.69 -31.16
CA GLU A 13 -54.60 -6.98 -30.75
C GLU A 13 -54.33 -7.17 -29.25
N LYS A 14 -55.36 -7.10 -28.41
CA LYS A 14 -55.24 -7.31 -26.97
C LYS A 14 -54.81 -8.75 -26.66
N GLU A 15 -55.36 -9.73 -27.36
CA GLU A 15 -54.96 -11.14 -27.21
C GLU A 15 -53.50 -11.35 -27.62
N LEU A 16 -53.08 -10.75 -28.73
CA LEU A 16 -51.69 -10.80 -29.18
C LEU A 16 -50.74 -10.17 -28.15
N GLN A 17 -51.06 -8.99 -27.62
CA GLN A 17 -50.27 -8.34 -26.59
C GLN A 17 -50.20 -9.18 -25.30
N ALA A 18 -51.32 -9.82 -24.91
CA ALA A 18 -51.34 -10.72 -23.75
C ALA A 18 -50.43 -11.94 -23.97
N ALA A 19 -50.45 -12.54 -25.15
CA ALA A 19 -49.58 -13.66 -25.50
C ALA A 19 -48.10 -13.26 -25.46
N LEU A 20 -47.74 -12.11 -26.05
CA LEU A 20 -46.37 -11.60 -26.06
C LEU A 20 -45.86 -11.34 -24.63
N THR A 21 -46.66 -10.68 -23.80
CA THR A 21 -46.27 -10.39 -22.40
C THR A 21 -46.11 -11.66 -21.56
N ALA A 22 -46.93 -12.68 -21.80
CA ALA A 22 -46.82 -13.99 -21.16
C ALA A 22 -45.52 -14.72 -21.57
N ASP A 23 -45.19 -14.71 -22.86
CA ASP A 23 -43.95 -15.29 -23.38
C ASP A 23 -42.71 -14.60 -22.82
N GLU A 24 -42.72 -13.27 -22.78
CA GLU A 24 -41.61 -12.53 -22.19
C GLU A 24 -41.47 -12.81 -20.70
N LYS A 25 -42.57 -12.94 -19.96
CA LYS A 25 -42.56 -13.34 -18.55
C LYS A 25 -41.94 -14.72 -18.38
N TYR A 26 -42.39 -15.70 -19.17
CA TYR A 26 -41.84 -17.06 -19.14
C TYR A 26 -40.34 -17.07 -19.42
N LYS A 27 -39.89 -16.34 -20.44
CA LYS A 27 -38.45 -16.23 -20.78
C LYS A 27 -37.64 -15.62 -19.63
N ARG A 28 -38.13 -14.55 -19.01
CA ARG A 28 -37.47 -13.88 -17.88
C ARG A 28 -37.36 -14.80 -16.65
N GLU A 29 -38.45 -15.48 -16.29
CA GLU A 29 -38.46 -16.42 -15.16
C GLU A 29 -37.54 -17.62 -15.42
N ASN A 30 -37.57 -18.20 -16.63
CA ASN A 30 -36.72 -19.33 -16.97
C ASN A 30 -35.23 -18.95 -16.97
N ALA A 31 -34.88 -17.77 -17.49
CA ALA A 31 -33.52 -17.26 -17.40
C ALA A 31 -33.05 -17.09 -15.94
N ALA A 32 -33.92 -16.61 -15.05
CA ALA A 32 -33.62 -16.50 -13.63
C ALA A 32 -33.45 -17.88 -12.96
N LYS A 33 -34.29 -18.87 -13.33
CA LYS A 33 -34.13 -20.27 -12.86
C LYS A 33 -32.77 -20.84 -13.27
N LEU A 34 -32.41 -20.72 -14.54
CA LEU A 34 -31.12 -21.22 -15.05
C LEU A 34 -29.93 -20.54 -14.35
N ARG A 35 -29.99 -19.21 -14.18
CA ARG A 35 -28.95 -18.46 -13.45
C ARG A 35 -28.82 -18.93 -12.00
N ALA A 36 -29.93 -19.11 -11.29
CA ALA A 36 -29.90 -19.54 -9.89
C ALA A 36 -29.31 -20.95 -9.73
N VAL A 37 -29.57 -21.85 -10.69
CA VAL A 37 -28.96 -23.19 -10.74
C VAL A 37 -27.46 -23.08 -11.01
N GLU A 38 -27.05 -22.27 -11.98
CA GLU A 38 -25.63 -22.05 -12.32
C GLU A 38 -24.85 -21.46 -11.13
N GLN A 39 -25.48 -20.56 -10.37
CA GLN A 39 -24.92 -19.96 -9.15
C GLN A 39 -24.90 -20.91 -7.94
N LYS A 40 -25.44 -22.12 -8.06
CA LYS A 40 -25.50 -23.14 -6.98
C LYS A 40 -26.08 -22.59 -5.68
N VAL A 41 -27.23 -21.91 -5.79
CA VAL A 41 -27.98 -21.37 -4.66
C VAL A 41 -28.26 -22.45 -3.60
N ALA A 42 -28.04 -22.12 -2.33
CA ALA A 42 -28.00 -23.10 -1.24
C ALA A 42 -29.38 -23.54 -0.72
N SER A 43 -30.43 -22.73 -0.93
CA SER A 43 -31.77 -23.00 -0.42
C SER A 43 -32.87 -22.78 -1.46
N TYR A 44 -33.97 -23.53 -1.33
CA TYR A 44 -35.13 -23.35 -2.20
C TYR A 44 -35.78 -21.97 -2.02
N GLU A 45 -35.76 -21.40 -0.81
CA GLU A 45 -36.32 -20.08 -0.56
C GLU A 45 -35.57 -18.98 -1.33
N GLU A 46 -34.25 -19.06 -1.36
CA GLU A 46 -33.40 -18.14 -2.12
C GLU A 46 -33.64 -18.31 -3.64
N PHE A 47 -33.73 -19.56 -4.12
CA PHE A 47 -34.10 -19.84 -5.52
C PHE A 47 -35.46 -19.23 -5.87
N ARG A 48 -36.46 -19.43 -5.03
CA ARG A 48 -37.81 -18.87 -5.20
C ARG A 48 -37.77 -17.35 -5.22
N GLY A 49 -37.00 -16.74 -4.31
CA GLY A 49 -36.80 -15.30 -4.26
C GLY A 49 -36.24 -14.74 -5.57
N ILE A 50 -35.20 -15.37 -6.12
CA ILE A 50 -34.57 -14.96 -7.38
C ILE A 50 -35.55 -15.03 -8.56
N VAL A 51 -36.34 -16.10 -8.65
CA VAL A 51 -37.31 -16.29 -9.75
C VAL A 51 -38.45 -15.27 -9.64
N LEU A 52 -38.99 -15.05 -8.45
CA LEU A 52 -40.05 -14.05 -8.22
C LEU A 52 -39.55 -12.63 -8.52
N ALA A 53 -38.29 -12.33 -8.20
CA ALA A 53 -37.64 -11.05 -8.46
C ALA A 53 -37.11 -10.89 -9.90
N SER A 54 -37.36 -11.83 -10.82
CA SER A 54 -36.84 -11.81 -12.20
C SER A 54 -37.25 -10.59 -13.03
N HIS A 55 -38.31 -9.90 -12.63
CA HIS A 55 -38.81 -8.69 -13.27
C HIS A 55 -38.06 -7.41 -12.84
N LEU A 56 -37.23 -7.48 -11.80
CA LEU A 56 -36.48 -6.32 -11.30
C LEU A 56 -35.35 -5.96 -12.27
N LYS A 57 -35.20 -4.66 -12.56
CA LYS A 57 -34.12 -4.12 -13.39
C LYS A 57 -32.95 -3.70 -12.50
N PRO A 58 -31.70 -3.83 -12.98
CA PRO A 58 -30.55 -3.23 -12.31
C PRO A 58 -30.80 -1.72 -12.13
N LEU A 59 -30.40 -1.19 -10.97
CA LEU A 59 -30.53 0.24 -10.69
C LEU A 59 -29.70 1.06 -11.68
N GLU A 60 -30.33 2.00 -12.37
CA GLU A 60 -29.61 2.92 -13.23
C GLU A 60 -28.96 4.04 -12.41
N ARG A 61 -27.98 4.75 -13.01
CA ARG A 61 -27.33 5.90 -12.36
C ARG A 61 -28.30 7.03 -11.98
N LYS A 62 -29.51 7.02 -12.56
CA LYS A 62 -30.60 7.96 -12.32
C LYS A 62 -31.51 7.50 -11.17
N ASP A 63 -31.58 6.20 -10.90
CA ASP A 63 -32.40 5.59 -9.84
C ASP A 63 -31.73 5.66 -8.47
N LYS A 64 -30.87 6.66 -8.25
CA LYS A 64 -30.20 6.88 -6.97
C LYS A 64 -31.29 7.13 -5.92
N ILE A 65 -31.48 6.15 -5.03
CA ILE A 65 -32.23 6.32 -3.79
C ILE A 65 -31.67 7.57 -3.12
N GLY A 66 -32.46 8.64 -3.08
CA GLY A 66 -32.06 9.95 -2.61
C GLY A 66 -31.40 9.87 -1.24
N GLY A 67 -30.10 10.14 -1.23
CA GLY A 67 -29.27 10.08 -0.03
C GLY A 67 -27.80 10.14 -0.44
N LYS A 68 -27.00 10.91 0.30
CA LYS A 68 -25.54 10.85 0.20
C LYS A 68 -25.12 9.46 0.68
N ARG A 69 -25.09 8.46 -0.21
CA ARG A 69 -24.48 7.15 0.07
C ARG A 69 -22.98 7.34 0.08
N THR A 70 -22.47 7.88 1.19
CA THR A 70 -21.06 7.82 1.54
C THR A 70 -20.84 6.43 2.11
N VAL A 71 -20.80 5.42 1.25
CA VAL A 71 -20.15 4.15 1.59
C VAL A 71 -18.87 4.16 0.78
N PRO A 72 -17.77 4.70 1.31
CA PRO A 72 -16.49 4.58 0.66
C PRO A 72 -16.14 3.10 0.76
N TRP A 73 -16.21 2.38 -0.36
CA TRP A 73 -15.54 1.09 -0.51
C TRP A 73 -14.01 1.24 -0.33
N ASN A 74 -13.52 2.49 -0.30
CA ASN A 74 -12.21 2.89 0.19
C ASN A 74 -12.34 4.01 1.23
N CYS A 75 -12.15 3.72 2.51
CA CYS A 75 -12.10 4.72 3.59
C CYS A 75 -10.91 5.70 3.47
N HIS A 76 -10.00 5.50 2.51
CA HIS A 76 -8.81 6.31 2.30
C HIS A 76 -8.95 7.44 1.27
N THR A 77 -10.10 7.58 0.61
CA THR A 77 -10.33 8.69 -0.33
C THR A 77 -11.29 9.71 0.27
N THR A 78 -10.86 10.41 1.31
CA THR A 78 -11.54 11.64 1.73
C THR A 78 -11.25 12.67 0.64
N GLN A 79 -12.19 12.84 -0.30
CA GLN A 79 -12.10 13.86 -1.33
C GLN A 79 -12.17 15.24 -0.67
N ARG A 80 -11.05 15.97 -0.71
CA ARG A 80 -11.05 17.43 -0.67
C ARG A 80 -11.50 17.90 -2.06
N GLY A 81 -12.47 18.81 -2.08
CA GLY A 81 -13.29 19.13 -3.25
C GLY A 81 -12.55 19.51 -4.52
N THR A 82 -13.19 19.13 -5.63
CA THR A 82 -13.24 19.82 -6.94
C THR A 82 -12.09 20.76 -7.28
N SER A 83 -11.28 20.36 -8.26
CA SER A 83 -10.81 21.25 -9.33
C SER A 83 -10.53 20.44 -10.59
N GLN A 84 -10.65 21.12 -11.70
CA GLN A 84 -10.89 20.64 -13.05
C GLN A 84 -9.87 19.65 -13.60
N ASP A 85 -10.42 18.84 -14.51
CA ASP A 85 -9.79 18.22 -15.67
C ASP A 85 -8.72 19.13 -16.30
N GLU A 86 -7.45 18.86 -16.03
CA GLU A 86 -6.34 19.24 -16.91
C GLU A 86 -5.36 18.07 -17.00
N THR A 87 -5.19 17.61 -18.23
CA THR A 87 -4.11 16.75 -18.70
C THR A 87 -2.78 17.47 -18.49
N THR A 88 -2.29 17.55 -17.27
CA THR A 88 -0.95 18.08 -16.99
C THR A 88 0.06 16.95 -17.11
N GLU A 89 0.81 17.00 -18.20
CA GLU A 89 2.13 16.41 -18.32
C GLU A 89 2.87 16.51 -16.98
N ILE A 90 3.29 15.35 -16.45
CA ILE A 90 4.02 15.24 -15.19
C ILE A 90 5.43 15.79 -15.45
N THR A 91 5.53 17.11 -15.43
CA THR A 91 6.81 17.79 -15.26
C THR A 91 7.26 17.46 -13.85
N GLN A 92 8.34 16.67 -13.76
CA GLN A 92 8.98 16.25 -12.52
C GLN A 92 9.52 17.49 -11.77
N VAL A 93 8.64 18.20 -11.08
CA VAL A 93 9.05 19.06 -9.98
C VAL A 93 9.50 18.09 -8.89
N LYS A 94 10.80 18.10 -8.60
CA LYS A 94 11.49 17.38 -7.53
C LYS A 94 10.86 17.74 -6.19
N THR A 95 9.70 17.16 -5.92
CA THR A 95 8.94 17.33 -4.69
C THR A 95 9.69 16.56 -3.62
N LEU A 96 10.02 17.25 -2.54
CA LEU A 96 10.70 16.68 -1.39
C LEU A 96 9.92 15.46 -0.92
N PHE A 97 10.58 14.31 -0.79
CA PHE A 97 9.95 13.08 -0.36
C PHE A 97 9.51 13.21 1.11
N GLN A 98 8.24 13.54 1.32
CA GLN A 98 7.67 13.79 2.65
C GLN A 98 6.32 13.07 2.82
N PRO A 99 6.31 11.74 2.89
CA PRO A 99 5.08 11.00 3.24
C PRO A 99 4.59 11.40 4.63
N GLU A 100 3.28 11.58 4.76
CA GLU A 100 2.59 11.80 6.04
C GLU A 100 2.13 10.48 6.65
N THR A 101 1.88 9.48 5.81
CA THR A 101 1.42 8.14 6.23
C THR A 101 2.31 7.01 5.72
N SER A 102 2.29 5.86 6.39
CA SER A 102 3.02 4.66 5.95
C SER A 102 2.61 4.18 4.57
N ALA A 103 1.34 4.32 4.21
CA ALA A 103 0.82 3.93 2.90
C ALA A 103 1.37 4.82 1.77
N GLU A 104 1.49 6.13 2.01
CA GLU A 104 2.14 7.05 1.06
C GLU A 104 3.61 6.71 0.90
N PHE A 105 4.33 6.48 2.01
CA PHE A 105 5.73 6.04 1.96
C PHE A 105 5.84 4.78 1.09
N TYR A 106 5.01 3.77 1.34
CA TYR A 106 5.07 2.50 0.61
C TYR A 106 4.76 2.69 -0.88
N ARG A 107 3.73 3.48 -1.21
CA ARG A 107 3.38 3.80 -2.59
C ARG A 107 4.54 4.48 -3.31
N ASP A 108 5.14 5.48 -2.68
CA ASP A 108 6.16 6.30 -3.30
C ASP A 108 7.51 5.55 -3.37
N TRP A 109 7.81 4.71 -2.37
CA TRP A 109 8.91 3.74 -2.37
C TRP A 109 8.84 2.78 -3.56
N ARG A 110 7.65 2.28 -3.87
CA ARG A 110 7.45 1.36 -5.00
C ARG A 110 7.42 2.05 -6.36
N ARG A 111 6.88 3.28 -6.45
CA ARG A 111 6.65 3.96 -7.73
C ARG A 111 7.83 4.82 -8.17
N TYR A 112 8.36 5.65 -7.28
CA TYR A 112 9.29 6.73 -7.62
C TYR A 112 10.73 6.41 -7.22
N LEU A 113 10.95 5.71 -6.10
CA LEU A 113 12.29 5.37 -5.61
C LEU A 113 12.81 4.07 -6.24
N ARG A 114 13.30 4.18 -7.48
CA ARG A 114 13.76 3.02 -8.28
C ARG A 114 15.24 2.72 -8.09
N SER A 115 16.07 3.73 -7.85
CA SER A 115 17.51 3.54 -7.68
C SER A 115 17.89 3.38 -6.19
N GLY A 116 18.93 2.58 -5.93
CA GLY A 116 19.51 2.40 -4.60
C GLY A 116 19.94 3.72 -3.92
N PRO A 117 20.68 4.63 -4.59
CA PRO A 117 21.12 5.87 -3.94
C PRO A 117 19.96 6.84 -3.66
N GLU A 118 18.92 6.86 -4.48
CA GLU A 118 17.70 7.63 -4.20
C GLU A 118 16.99 7.11 -2.95
N ARG A 119 16.85 5.79 -2.82
CA ARG A 119 16.28 5.14 -1.62
C ARG A 119 17.06 5.51 -0.36
N TYR A 120 18.38 5.45 -0.43
CA TYR A 120 19.24 5.83 0.67
C TYR A 120 19.08 7.30 1.05
N GLN A 121 19.11 8.21 0.06
CA GLN A 121 18.94 9.64 0.31
C GLN A 121 17.56 9.97 0.89
N ALA A 122 16.51 9.30 0.44
CA ALA A 122 15.16 9.45 0.98
C ALA A 122 15.08 9.02 2.45
N LEU A 123 15.75 7.93 2.83
CA LEU A 123 15.82 7.49 4.23
C LEU A 123 16.57 8.48 5.11
N LEU A 124 17.68 9.05 4.62
CA LEU A 124 18.40 10.11 5.34
C LEU A 124 17.56 11.39 5.49
N GLN A 125 16.81 11.78 4.46
CA GLN A 125 15.94 12.96 4.51
C GLN A 125 14.80 12.82 5.53
N LEU A 126 14.25 11.62 5.69
CA LEU A 126 13.22 11.36 6.70
C LEU A 126 13.81 11.22 8.11
N GLY A 127 14.95 10.54 8.21
CA GLY A 127 15.61 10.23 9.48
C GLY A 127 14.81 9.25 10.35
N GLY A 128 15.39 8.91 11.50
CA GLY A 128 14.82 7.96 12.45
C GLY A 128 13.44 8.37 13.00
N PRO A 129 13.28 9.57 13.59
CA PRO A 129 12.03 9.95 14.25
C PRO A 129 10.80 9.89 13.36
N LYS A 130 10.92 10.38 12.10
CA LYS A 130 9.80 10.36 11.16
C LYS A 130 9.48 8.94 10.70
N LEU A 131 10.49 8.10 10.44
CA LEU A 131 10.28 6.69 10.10
C LEU A 131 9.63 5.92 11.26
N GLY A 132 10.04 6.18 12.50
CA GLY A 132 9.40 5.62 13.69
C GLY A 132 7.94 6.02 13.81
N HIS A 133 7.60 7.29 13.53
CA HIS A 133 6.20 7.75 13.50
C HIS A 133 5.38 7.13 12.37
N LEU A 134 5.95 7.01 11.17
CA LEU A 134 5.25 6.40 10.03
C LEU A 134 4.96 4.92 10.28
N PHE A 135 5.90 4.17 10.88
CA PHE A 135 5.82 2.73 11.03
C PHE A 135 5.54 2.25 12.47
N GLN A 136 4.92 3.08 13.32
CA GLN A 136 4.63 2.74 14.72
C GLN A 136 3.96 1.35 14.84
N THR A 137 2.97 1.09 14.00
CA THR A 137 2.22 -0.18 14.01
C THR A 137 2.99 -1.32 13.35
N ASP A 138 3.52 -1.08 12.15
CA ASP A 138 4.24 -2.08 11.33
C ASP A 138 4.99 -1.38 10.18
N VAL A 139 6.17 -1.88 9.85
CA VAL A 139 6.92 -1.49 8.63
C VAL A 139 6.27 -2.11 7.39
N GLY A 140 5.62 -3.27 7.55
CA GLY A 140 4.99 -4.01 6.49
C GLY A 140 5.92 -5.02 5.83
N PHE A 141 5.32 -6.06 5.25
CA PHE A 141 6.02 -7.22 4.74
C PHE A 141 7.04 -6.88 3.64
N GLY A 142 8.27 -7.35 3.80
CA GLY A 142 9.38 -7.20 2.85
C GLY A 142 10.03 -5.81 2.81
N LEU A 143 9.35 -4.77 3.30
CA LEU A 143 9.92 -3.42 3.26
C LEU A 143 11.15 -3.31 4.16
N LEU A 144 11.13 -3.87 5.37
CA LEU A 144 12.27 -3.82 6.31
C LEU A 144 13.57 -4.32 5.66
N GLY A 145 13.52 -5.45 4.96
CA GLY A 145 14.68 -6.02 4.27
C GLY A 145 15.22 -5.08 3.20
N GLU A 146 14.34 -4.50 2.38
CA GLU A 146 14.73 -3.52 1.37
C GLU A 146 15.36 -2.25 1.96
N LEU A 147 14.85 -1.77 3.11
CA LEU A 147 15.44 -0.64 3.82
C LEU A 147 16.86 -0.97 4.28
N LEU A 148 17.06 -2.15 4.86
CA LEU A 148 18.37 -2.59 5.35
C LEU A 148 19.38 -2.77 4.22
N VAL A 149 18.97 -3.34 3.08
CA VAL A 149 19.81 -3.47 1.89
C VAL A 149 20.20 -2.09 1.35
N ALA A 150 19.24 -1.16 1.21
CA ALA A 150 19.52 0.19 0.73
C ALA A 150 20.50 0.96 1.64
N LEU A 151 20.42 0.75 2.96
CA LEU A 151 21.38 1.28 3.93
C LEU A 151 22.75 0.60 3.78
N ALA A 152 22.80 -0.72 3.66
CA ALA A 152 24.04 -1.48 3.54
C ALA A 152 24.86 -1.09 2.29
N ASP A 153 24.19 -0.85 1.17
CA ASP A 153 24.85 -0.57 -0.11
C ASP A 153 25.45 0.84 -0.19
N HIS A 154 24.85 1.82 0.50
CA HIS A 154 25.16 3.24 0.33
C HIS A 154 25.60 3.98 1.60
N VAL A 155 25.77 3.28 2.73
CA VAL A 155 26.22 3.90 3.98
C VAL A 155 27.56 4.64 3.82
N ARG A 156 27.61 5.87 4.33
CA ARG A 156 28.82 6.70 4.40
C ARG A 156 29.18 7.01 5.85
N PRO A 157 30.47 7.23 6.18
CA PRO A 157 30.89 7.55 7.54
C PRO A 157 30.19 8.78 8.14
N VAL A 158 29.94 9.81 7.31
CA VAL A 158 29.27 11.06 7.73
C VAL A 158 27.83 10.82 8.20
N ASP A 159 27.17 9.78 7.67
CA ASP A 159 25.77 9.50 7.93
C ASP A 159 25.59 8.52 9.11
N ARG A 160 26.67 8.07 9.77
CA ARG A 160 26.68 6.99 10.77
C ARG A 160 25.61 7.19 11.85
N LEU A 161 25.60 8.36 12.48
CA LEU A 161 24.62 8.73 13.52
C LEU A 161 23.18 8.65 13.04
N VAL A 162 22.92 9.17 11.84
CA VAL A 162 21.56 9.18 11.26
C VAL A 162 21.11 7.76 10.98
N VAL A 163 21.99 6.92 10.42
CA VAL A 163 21.71 5.50 10.14
C VAL A 163 21.44 4.73 11.44
N LEU A 164 22.22 4.94 12.50
CA LEU A 164 21.95 4.34 13.81
C LEU A 164 20.59 4.78 14.37
N GLY A 165 20.24 6.06 14.24
CA GLY A 165 18.93 6.59 14.61
C GLY A 165 17.78 5.96 13.83
N ILE A 166 17.96 5.71 12.53
CA ILE A 166 17.01 4.99 11.67
C ILE A 166 16.83 3.55 12.14
N LEU A 167 17.93 2.81 12.34
CA LEU A 167 17.91 1.43 12.83
C LEU A 167 17.19 1.32 14.18
N ARG A 168 17.47 2.23 15.11
CA ARG A 168 16.77 2.30 16.41
C ARG A 168 15.28 2.53 16.24
N SER A 169 14.90 3.42 15.33
CA SER A 169 13.48 3.74 15.10
C SER A 169 12.73 2.57 14.44
N LEU A 170 13.40 1.82 13.55
CA LEU A 170 12.86 0.61 12.94
C LEU A 170 12.73 -0.54 13.96
N ALA A 171 13.72 -0.70 14.84
CA ALA A 171 13.70 -1.67 15.93
C ALA A 171 12.55 -1.44 16.92
N GLY A 172 12.13 -0.18 17.12
CA GLY A 172 11.02 0.20 17.98
C GLY A 172 9.62 -0.01 17.40
N THR A 173 9.48 -0.56 16.19
CA THR A 173 8.16 -0.75 15.55
C THR A 173 7.42 -1.98 16.10
N GLY A 174 6.08 -1.92 16.16
CA GLY A 174 5.27 -2.91 16.89
C GLY A 174 5.42 -4.37 16.44
N ARG A 175 5.79 -4.63 15.18
CA ARG A 175 5.98 -5.99 14.62
C ARG A 175 7.42 -6.27 14.19
N PHE A 176 8.39 -5.57 14.77
CA PHE A 176 9.80 -5.68 14.38
C PHE A 176 10.33 -7.12 14.42
N THR A 177 10.11 -7.85 15.51
CA THR A 177 10.59 -9.24 15.67
C THR A 177 10.05 -10.18 14.58
N LEU A 178 8.78 -10.01 14.18
CA LEU A 178 8.18 -10.78 13.10
C LEU A 178 8.84 -10.42 11.76
N ASN A 179 8.97 -9.12 11.45
CA ASN A 179 9.62 -8.68 10.22
C ASN A 179 11.08 -9.16 10.14
N LEU A 180 11.82 -9.18 11.26
CA LEU A 180 13.18 -9.72 11.35
C LEU A 180 13.23 -11.24 11.09
N SER A 181 12.25 -11.99 11.59
CA SER A 181 12.15 -13.44 11.35
C SER A 181 11.86 -13.78 9.88
N LEU A 182 11.19 -12.87 9.16
CA LEU A 182 10.80 -13.03 7.76
C LEU A 182 11.87 -12.56 6.76
N LEU A 183 12.98 -11.98 7.22
CA LEU A 183 14.09 -11.62 6.35
C LEU A 183 14.67 -12.86 5.66
N SER A 184 14.91 -12.73 4.36
CA SER A 184 15.64 -13.73 3.57
C SER A 184 17.10 -13.82 4.00
N HIS A 185 17.78 -14.90 3.61
CA HIS A 185 19.21 -15.08 3.87
C HIS A 185 20.05 -13.93 3.28
N ALA A 186 19.71 -13.47 2.06
CA ALA A 186 20.41 -12.37 1.41
C ALA A 186 20.27 -11.05 2.20
N GLU A 187 19.05 -10.73 2.65
CA GLU A 187 18.81 -9.50 3.43
C GLU A 187 19.48 -9.54 4.80
N ARG A 188 19.53 -10.71 5.45
CA ARG A 188 20.27 -10.90 6.72
C ARG A 188 21.76 -10.67 6.53
N GLU A 189 22.33 -11.16 5.43
CA GLU A 189 23.75 -10.95 5.13
C GLU A 189 24.04 -9.47 4.84
N SER A 190 23.18 -8.79 4.06
CA SER A 190 23.27 -7.34 3.87
C SER A 190 23.19 -6.58 5.20
N CYS A 191 22.34 -7.03 6.13
CA CYS A 191 22.25 -6.45 7.47
C CYS A 191 23.55 -6.66 8.27
N ARG A 192 24.15 -7.86 8.26
CA ARG A 192 25.48 -8.08 8.87
C ARG A 192 26.54 -7.17 8.29
N VAL A 193 26.61 -7.07 6.96
CA VAL A 193 27.55 -6.20 6.25
C VAL A 193 27.36 -4.74 6.67
N LEU A 194 26.13 -4.27 6.83
CA LEU A 194 25.84 -2.93 7.35
C LEU A 194 26.44 -2.72 8.74
N PHE A 195 26.19 -3.64 9.68
CA PHE A 195 26.73 -3.52 11.03
C PHE A 195 28.26 -3.59 11.07
N GLN A 196 28.90 -4.45 10.25
CA GLN A 196 30.36 -4.49 10.11
C GLN A 196 30.93 -3.17 9.59
N LYS A 197 30.27 -2.55 8.60
CA LYS A 197 30.66 -1.22 8.09
C LYS A 197 30.54 -0.15 9.19
N LEU A 198 29.46 -0.18 9.97
CA LEU A 198 29.24 0.78 11.07
C LEU A 198 30.25 0.60 12.22
N GLN A 199 30.70 -0.62 12.50
CA GLN A 199 31.79 -0.91 13.46
C GLN A 199 33.15 -0.46 12.91
N ALA A 200 33.45 -0.71 11.63
CA ALA A 200 34.70 -0.29 11.03
C ALA A 200 34.87 1.25 11.01
N MET A 201 33.76 1.99 11.01
CA MET A 201 33.74 3.46 11.14
C MET A 201 34.03 3.94 12.57
N SER A 202 33.83 3.10 13.60
CA SER A 202 34.09 3.44 15.01
C SER A 202 35.55 3.24 15.41
N ALA A 203 36.25 2.35 14.70
CA ALA A 203 37.65 2.08 14.97
C ALA A 203 38.48 3.34 14.69
N PRO A 204 39.22 3.87 15.68
CA PRO A 204 40.17 4.93 15.42
C PRO A 204 41.17 4.40 14.40
N ARG A 205 41.31 5.07 13.25
CA ARG A 205 42.30 4.72 12.24
C ARG A 205 43.65 4.60 12.95
N SER A 206 44.13 3.37 13.09
CA SER A 206 45.48 3.09 13.60
C SER A 206 46.45 3.82 12.69
N THR A 207 46.91 4.99 13.15
CA THR A 207 47.98 5.78 12.54
C THR A 207 49.23 4.92 12.47
N LYS A 208 49.48 4.33 11.31
CA LYS A 208 50.79 3.79 10.94
C LYS A 208 51.37 4.68 9.85
N GLY A 209 52.17 5.67 10.30
CA GLY A 209 53.24 6.28 9.52
C GLY A 209 52.95 7.64 8.89
N GLY A 210 53.61 8.68 9.42
CA GLY A 210 54.00 9.87 8.65
C GLY A 210 53.35 11.18 9.08
N PHE A 211 54.01 11.92 9.97
CA PHE A 211 53.74 13.33 10.29
C PHE A 211 53.72 14.21 9.03
N SER A 212 52.73 15.09 8.91
CA SER A 212 52.90 16.50 8.52
C SER A 212 51.61 17.29 8.81
N GLN A 213 51.82 18.42 9.46
CA GLN A 213 50.87 19.33 10.08
C GLN A 213 50.08 20.15 9.06
N ALA A 214 48.75 20.16 9.17
CA ALA A 214 47.89 21.30 8.88
C ALA A 214 46.50 21.02 9.46
N GLU A 215 46.20 21.74 10.53
CA GLU A 215 44.93 21.80 11.25
C GLU A 215 43.77 22.11 10.31
N TRP A 216 42.63 21.44 10.48
CA TRP A 216 41.32 22.09 10.59
C TRP A 216 40.49 21.30 11.61
N GLY A 217 40.20 21.97 12.71
CA GLY A 217 39.45 21.43 13.84
C GLY A 217 37.97 21.32 13.54
N LEU A 218 37.40 20.22 14.04
CA LEU A 218 36.08 20.14 14.64
C LEU A 218 36.26 19.08 15.73
N GLU A 219 36.35 19.52 16.98
CA GLU A 219 36.36 18.62 18.15
C GLU A 219 35.07 17.79 18.12
N GLU A 220 35.14 16.56 17.61
CA GLU A 220 34.15 15.55 17.96
C GLU A 220 34.33 15.24 19.44
N GLN A 221 33.41 15.78 20.25
CA GLN A 221 33.44 15.62 21.69
C GLN A 221 33.45 14.12 22.05
N PRO A 222 34.35 13.67 22.94
CA PRO A 222 34.51 12.26 23.28
C PRO A 222 33.25 11.60 23.84
N GLY A 223 32.27 12.39 24.33
CA GLY A 223 30.98 11.88 24.79
C GLY A 223 30.05 11.39 23.67
N VAL A 224 30.06 12.04 22.50
CA VAL A 224 29.14 11.70 21.38
C VAL A 224 29.53 10.35 20.77
N LEU A 225 30.84 10.12 20.59
CA LEU A 225 31.38 8.86 20.08
C LEU A 225 31.09 7.68 21.04
N GLN A 226 31.05 7.94 22.34
CA GLN A 226 30.78 6.91 23.34
C GLN A 226 29.30 6.51 23.37
N ASP A 227 28.40 7.47 23.15
CA ASP A 227 26.96 7.22 23.04
C ASP A 227 26.60 6.52 21.72
N GLU A 228 27.30 6.84 20.61
CA GLU A 228 27.20 6.09 19.35
C GLU A 228 27.55 4.62 19.51
N GLU A 229 28.65 4.33 20.21
CA GLU A 229 29.12 2.96 20.37
C GLU A 229 28.16 2.14 21.25
N ARG A 230 27.60 2.76 22.29
CA ARG A 230 26.55 2.15 23.12
C ARG A 230 25.31 1.83 22.30
N LEU A 231 24.85 2.77 21.48
CA LEU A 231 23.70 2.57 20.58
C LEU A 231 23.96 1.45 19.59
N LEU A 232 25.17 1.37 19.03
CA LEU A 232 25.55 0.31 18.10
C LEU A 232 25.51 -1.07 18.79
N GLN A 233 26.03 -1.18 20.01
CA GLN A 233 26.00 -2.43 20.78
C GLN A 233 24.58 -2.87 21.14
N GLU A 234 23.71 -1.93 21.53
CA GLU A 234 22.28 -2.21 21.76
C GLU A 234 21.61 -2.77 20.48
N LEU A 235 21.88 -2.14 19.33
CA LEU A 235 21.29 -2.54 18.06
C LEU A 235 21.77 -3.91 17.56
N LEU A 236 23.03 -4.28 17.78
CA LEU A 236 23.54 -5.62 17.45
C LEU A 236 22.74 -6.71 18.17
N GLY A 237 22.47 -6.51 19.47
CA GLY A 237 21.66 -7.44 20.27
C GLY A 237 20.21 -7.52 19.78
N VAL A 238 19.59 -6.39 19.44
CA VAL A 238 18.19 -6.34 18.97
C VAL A 238 18.03 -7.00 17.61
N TYR A 239 18.98 -6.79 16.70
CA TYR A 239 18.97 -7.41 15.37
C TYR A 239 19.48 -8.86 15.39
N ARG A 240 19.95 -9.37 16.54
CA ARG A 240 20.55 -10.72 16.70
C ARG A 240 21.70 -10.97 15.74
N MET A 241 22.54 -9.97 15.57
CA MET A 241 23.72 -10.01 14.71
C MET A 241 24.95 -10.20 15.62
N ASP A 242 25.14 -11.45 16.05
CA ASP A 242 26.39 -11.92 16.68
C ASP A 242 27.39 -12.36 15.61
#